data_AF-A0A1I1PWN8-F1
#
_entry.id   AF-A0A1I1PWN8-F1
#
_cell.length_a   1.000
_cell.length_b   1.000
_cell.length_c   1.000
_cell.angle_alpha   90.00
_cell.angle_beta   90.00
_cell.angle_gamma   90.00
#
_symmetry.space_group_name_H-M   'P 1'
#
loop_
_entity.id
_entity.type
_entity.pdbx_description
1 polymer ?
#
loop_
_entity_poly.entity_id
_entity_poly.type
_entity_poly.pdbx_seq_one_letter_code
_entity_poly.pdbx_strand_id
1 'polypeptide(L)'
;MNVERLRQLVHPDPGGAAFNTPLAGVLFAIEELARAPEQRSSGLIITAIVLAGMVAVSVHGNATYFGVIHAGTLGMDLLLPGLLVALCCGLAGGVFSRLLIASLGGAGSDRLSRLRADRPVMFAALCGLGVAVIGVATAGATFGSGYAPTRAMIEGVASMPMLYMLFKFIATWLSAWAGVPAGIFAPSLAIGAALGNDVAMLVLHTQHPALIAFGMVGFLAATTQAPLTACIIVMEMVDGHSMVLSLMACALAASMVARIVSPALYPALARMQLARAAG
;
A
#
# COMPACT_ATOMS: atom_id res chain seq x y z
N MET A 1 -31.81 16.07 -9.26
CA MET A 1 -30.39 15.68 -9.15
C MET A 1 -30.31 14.60 -8.08
N ASN A 2 -30.11 13.33 -8.48
CA ASN A 2 -30.35 12.17 -7.63
C ASN A 2 -29.28 11.99 -6.55
N VAL A 3 -29.70 11.73 -5.31
CA VAL A 3 -28.83 11.46 -4.15
C VAL A 3 -27.87 10.29 -4.40
N GLU A 4 -28.23 9.34 -5.26
CA GLU A 4 -27.37 8.22 -5.68
C GLU A 4 -26.16 8.62 -6.53
N ARG A 5 -26.25 9.69 -7.34
CA ARG A 5 -25.08 10.19 -8.09
C ARG A 5 -24.10 10.97 -7.20
N LEU A 6 -24.55 11.53 -6.08
CA LEU A 6 -23.67 12.17 -5.10
C LEU A 6 -22.87 11.15 -4.27
N ARG A 7 -23.42 9.96 -4.02
CA ARG A 7 -22.70 8.87 -3.34
C ARG A 7 -21.58 8.25 -4.18
N GLN A 8 -21.67 8.30 -5.51
CA GLN A 8 -20.59 7.86 -6.40
C GLN A 8 -19.42 8.86 -6.47
N LEU A 9 -19.62 10.11 -6.07
CA LEU A 9 -18.60 11.17 -6.11
C LEU A 9 -17.86 11.35 -4.77
N VAL A 10 -18.36 10.74 -3.69
CA VAL A 10 -17.74 10.78 -2.37
C VAL A 10 -17.28 9.36 -2.02
N HIS A 11 -16.04 9.03 -2.38
CA HIS A 11 -15.37 7.86 -1.82
C HIS A 11 -15.19 8.10 -0.30
N PRO A 12 -15.75 7.25 0.57
CA PRO A 12 -15.67 7.45 2.00
C PRO A 12 -14.29 6.99 2.51
N ASP A 13 -13.31 7.88 2.52
CA ASP A 13 -12.03 7.64 3.19
C ASP A 13 -11.92 8.53 4.45
N PRO A 14 -12.16 7.96 5.65
CA PRO A 14 -11.40 8.37 6.82
C PRO A 14 -10.84 7.16 7.59
N GLY A 15 -9.56 7.26 7.96
CA GLY A 15 -8.71 6.22 8.52
C GLY A 15 -9.33 5.34 9.62
N GLY A 16 -8.92 4.06 9.63
CA GLY A 16 -9.46 3.01 10.51
C GLY A 16 -10.76 2.40 9.98
N ALA A 17 -11.70 3.26 9.58
CA ALA A 17 -12.87 2.90 8.76
C ALA A 17 -12.57 2.87 7.26
N ALA A 18 -11.45 3.46 6.82
CA ALA A 18 -11.10 3.66 5.40
C ALA A 18 -11.02 2.37 4.56
N PHE A 19 -10.78 1.22 5.20
CA PHE A 19 -10.62 -0.06 4.50
C PHE A 19 -11.55 -1.16 5.01
N ASN A 20 -12.41 -0.86 5.99
CA ASN A 20 -13.27 -1.85 6.65
C ASN A 20 -12.47 -3.04 7.27
N THR A 21 -11.29 -2.78 7.85
CA THR A 21 -10.38 -3.81 8.40
C THR A 21 -10.10 -3.58 9.90
N PRO A 22 -10.98 -4.03 10.81
CA PRO A 22 -10.83 -3.79 12.25
C PRO A 22 -9.62 -4.50 12.88
N LEU A 23 -9.35 -5.76 12.51
CA LEU A 23 -8.24 -6.53 13.10
C LEU A 23 -6.90 -5.96 12.69
N ALA A 24 -6.79 -5.56 11.44
CA ALA A 24 -5.68 -4.81 10.89
C ALA A 24 -5.35 -3.53 11.66
N GLY A 25 -6.38 -2.75 12.02
CA GLY A 25 -6.19 -1.53 12.79
C GLY A 25 -5.51 -1.81 14.14
N VAL A 26 -5.94 -2.89 14.81
CA VAL A 26 -5.39 -3.30 16.11
C VAL A 26 -3.94 -3.71 15.96
N LEU A 27 -3.63 -4.54 14.96
CA LEU A 27 -2.27 -5.01 14.73
C LEU A 27 -1.34 -3.90 14.26
N PHE A 28 -1.80 -2.96 13.44
CA PHE A 28 -1.02 -1.79 13.06
C PHE A 28 -0.62 -0.98 14.30
N ALA A 29 -1.55 -0.78 15.24
CA ALA A 29 -1.24 -0.10 16.49
C ALA A 29 -0.21 -0.87 17.34
N ILE A 30 -0.30 -2.20 17.37
CA ILE A 30 0.63 -3.04 18.14
C ILE A 30 2.02 -3.12 17.49
N GLU A 31 2.11 -3.45 16.21
CA GLU A 31 3.36 -3.75 15.52
C GLU A 31 4.10 -2.48 15.05
N GLU A 32 3.36 -1.48 14.57
CA GLU A 32 3.96 -0.30 13.94
C GLU A 32 4.02 0.91 14.88
N LEU A 33 2.97 1.16 15.69
CA LEU A 33 2.96 2.30 16.63
C LEU A 33 3.61 1.96 17.98
N ALA A 34 3.35 0.78 18.54
CA ALA A 34 3.74 0.42 19.91
C ALA A 34 5.07 -0.36 19.99
N ARG A 35 6.04 -0.13 19.08
CA ARG A 35 7.34 -0.85 19.03
C ARG A 35 8.13 -0.92 20.35
N ALA A 36 7.75 -0.16 21.39
CA ALA A 36 8.06 -0.45 22.78
C ALA A 36 6.74 -0.65 23.58
N PRO A 37 6.56 -1.79 24.29
CA PRO A 37 5.35 -2.01 25.07
C PRO A 37 5.36 -1.11 26.31
N GLU A 38 4.76 0.08 26.21
CA GLU A 38 4.29 0.77 27.42
C GLU A 38 3.08 0.01 27.94
N GLN A 39 3.32 -0.84 28.94
CA GLN A 39 2.43 -1.85 29.53
C GLN A 39 1.04 -1.36 30.00
N ARG A 40 0.71 -0.05 29.90
CA ARG A 40 -0.52 0.55 30.46
C ARG A 40 -1.51 1.13 29.43
N SER A 41 -1.11 1.45 28.20
CA SER A 41 -2.02 2.10 27.22
C SER A 41 -2.64 1.17 26.18
N SER A 42 -2.22 -0.10 26.09
CA SER A 42 -2.66 -1.01 25.03
C SER A 42 -4.15 -1.36 25.10
N GLY A 43 -4.75 -1.48 26.29
CA GLY A 43 -6.16 -1.87 26.42
C GLY A 43 -7.16 -0.84 25.87
N LEU A 44 -6.91 0.44 26.14
CA LEU A 44 -7.77 1.55 25.66
C LEU A 44 -7.66 1.71 24.14
N ILE A 45 -6.44 1.61 23.59
CA ILE A 45 -6.21 1.68 22.14
C ILE A 45 -6.92 0.53 21.42
N ILE A 46 -6.78 -0.70 21.92
CA ILE A 46 -7.45 -1.88 21.35
C ILE A 46 -8.97 -1.70 21.40
N THR A 47 -9.52 -1.25 22.54
CA THR A 47 -10.96 -1.03 22.71
C THR A 47 -11.48 0.04 21.75
N ALA A 48 -10.75 1.15 21.60
CA ALA A 48 -11.11 2.22 20.67
C ALA A 48 -11.11 1.76 19.21
N ILE A 49 -10.12 0.95 18.82
CA ILE A 49 -10.04 0.41 17.45
C ILE A 49 -11.17 -0.60 17.19
N VAL A 50 -11.45 -1.50 18.14
CA VAL A 50 -12.55 -2.45 18.02
C VAL A 50 -13.89 -1.72 17.90
N LEU A 51 -14.14 -0.71 18.73
CA LEU A 51 -15.36 0.09 18.65
C LEU A 51 -15.46 0.87 17.33
N ALA A 52 -14.36 1.50 16.87
CA ALA A 52 -14.32 2.17 15.57
C ALA A 52 -14.62 1.20 14.41
N GLY A 53 -14.06 0.00 14.48
CA GLY A 53 -14.32 -1.09 13.55
C GLY A 53 -15.78 -1.55 13.54
N MET A 54 -16.36 -1.79 14.72
CA MET A 54 -17.77 -2.17 14.85
C MET A 54 -18.70 -1.09 14.30
N VAL A 55 -18.41 0.19 14.55
CA VAL A 55 -19.17 1.30 13.97
C VAL A 55 -19.01 1.34 12.45
N ALA A 56 -17.79 1.16 11.92
CA ALA A 56 -17.54 1.13 10.49
C ALA A 56 -18.34 0.02 9.79
N VAL A 57 -18.30 -1.21 10.33
CA VAL A 57 -19.06 -2.37 9.82
C VAL A 57 -20.57 -2.15 9.94
N SER A 58 -21.04 -1.58 11.05
CA SER A 58 -22.47 -1.30 11.26
C SER A 58 -23.02 -0.27 10.27
N VAL A 59 -22.18 0.70 9.86
CA VAL A 59 -22.58 1.78 8.95
C VAL A 59 -22.38 1.39 7.47
N HIS A 60 -21.30 0.70 7.13
CA HIS A 60 -20.93 0.38 5.73
C HIS A 60 -21.30 -1.05 5.30
N GLY A 61 -21.73 -1.90 6.24
CA GLY A 61 -21.99 -3.31 6.00
C GLY A 61 -20.71 -4.16 6.00
N ASN A 62 -20.88 -5.49 5.94
CA ASN A 62 -19.79 -6.45 5.98
C ASN A 62 -19.15 -6.69 4.59
N ALA A 63 -19.00 -5.63 3.79
CA ALA A 63 -18.43 -5.71 2.45
C ALA A 63 -16.90 -5.61 2.53
N THR A 64 -16.20 -6.47 1.79
CA THR A 64 -14.76 -6.37 1.63
C THR A 64 -14.38 -5.20 0.72
N TYR A 65 -13.23 -4.57 1.00
CA TYR A 65 -12.81 -3.37 0.28
C TYR A 65 -12.54 -3.65 -1.21
N PHE A 66 -11.82 -4.73 -1.53
CA PHE A 66 -11.44 -5.09 -2.90
C PHE A 66 -12.21 -6.27 -3.51
N GLY A 67 -13.13 -6.90 -2.77
CA GLY A 67 -13.89 -8.08 -3.21
C GLY A 67 -13.47 -9.37 -2.53
N VAL A 68 -13.89 -10.52 -3.08
CA VAL A 68 -13.64 -11.86 -2.51
C VAL A 68 -12.73 -12.64 -3.44
N ILE A 69 -11.56 -13.04 -2.94
CA ILE A 69 -10.66 -13.93 -3.68
C ILE A 69 -11.14 -15.37 -3.51
N HIS A 70 -11.61 -15.95 -4.63
CA HIS A 70 -11.87 -17.38 -4.71
C HIS A 70 -10.58 -18.10 -5.14
N ALA A 71 -9.58 -18.12 -4.26
CA ALA A 71 -8.41 -18.93 -4.50
C ALA A 71 -8.82 -20.41 -4.36
N GLY A 72 -8.62 -21.18 -5.43
CA GLY A 72 -8.70 -22.64 -5.36
C GLY A 72 -7.64 -23.20 -4.40
N THR A 73 -7.55 -24.52 -4.29
CA THR A 73 -6.50 -25.15 -3.47
C THR A 73 -5.11 -24.63 -3.86
N LEU A 74 -4.40 -24.03 -2.91
CA LEU A 74 -3.03 -23.56 -3.11
C LEU A 74 -2.12 -24.76 -3.27
N GLY A 75 -1.73 -25.06 -4.51
CA GLY A 75 -0.82 -26.14 -4.85
C GLY A 75 0.64 -25.72 -4.71
N MET A 76 1.54 -26.71 -4.78
CA MET A 76 2.99 -26.45 -4.84
C MET A 76 3.40 -25.64 -6.08
N ASP A 77 2.55 -25.63 -7.11
CA ASP A 77 2.74 -24.87 -8.34
C ASP A 77 2.79 -23.35 -8.08
N LEU A 78 2.20 -22.88 -6.98
CA LEU A 78 2.21 -21.46 -6.59
C LEU A 78 3.46 -21.05 -5.80
N LEU A 79 4.29 -22.01 -5.35
CA LEU A 79 5.48 -21.70 -4.55
C LEU A 79 6.49 -20.84 -5.32
N LEU A 80 6.83 -21.24 -6.54
CA LEU A 80 7.82 -20.51 -7.35
C LEU A 80 7.28 -19.14 -7.80
N PRO A 81 6.07 -19.02 -8.37
CA PRO A 81 5.50 -17.70 -8.71
C PRO A 81 5.31 -16.82 -7.48
N GLY A 82 4.85 -17.37 -6.35
CA GLY A 82 4.68 -16.63 -5.10
C GLY A 82 6.01 -16.14 -4.52
N LEU A 83 7.06 -16.94 -4.59
CA LEU A 83 8.41 -16.52 -4.20
C LEU A 83 8.92 -15.39 -5.11
N LEU A 84 8.71 -15.48 -6.42
CA LEU A 84 9.06 -14.40 -7.36
C LEU A 84 8.35 -13.10 -7.01
N VAL A 85 7.03 -13.15 -6.73
CA VAL A 85 6.27 -11.99 -6.27
C VAL A 85 6.89 -11.42 -4.99
N ALA A 86 7.17 -12.26 -3.99
CA ALA A 86 7.74 -11.81 -2.71
C ALA A 86 9.11 -11.12 -2.90
N LEU A 87 10.00 -11.68 -3.72
CA LEU A 87 11.31 -11.11 -4.01
C LEU A 87 11.19 -9.77 -4.76
N CYS A 88 10.38 -9.73 -5.82
CA CYS A 88 10.14 -8.53 -6.61
C CYS A 88 9.49 -7.41 -5.77
N CYS A 89 8.48 -7.74 -4.97
CA CYS A 89 7.86 -6.80 -4.02
C CYS A 89 8.85 -6.33 -2.95
N GLY A 90 9.69 -7.21 -2.42
CA GLY A 90 10.72 -6.86 -1.45
C GLY A 90 11.72 -5.85 -1.98
N LEU A 91 12.21 -6.07 -3.20
CA LEU A 91 13.13 -5.15 -3.88
C LEU A 91 12.42 -3.83 -4.24
N ALA A 92 11.27 -3.89 -4.90
CA ALA A 92 10.53 -2.72 -5.36
C ALA A 92 10.05 -1.85 -4.18
N GLY A 93 9.47 -2.46 -3.15
CA GLY A 93 9.04 -1.78 -1.93
C GLY A 93 10.22 -1.22 -1.13
N GLY A 94 11.34 -1.94 -1.06
CA GLY A 94 12.58 -1.43 -0.47
C GLY A 94 13.12 -0.19 -1.20
N VAL A 95 13.13 -0.23 -2.54
CA VAL A 95 13.51 0.92 -3.38
C VAL A 95 12.53 2.08 -3.18
N PHE A 96 11.22 1.80 -3.12
CA PHE A 96 10.19 2.81 -2.86
C PHE A 96 10.43 3.53 -1.53
N SER A 97 10.63 2.77 -0.45
CA SER A 97 10.96 3.32 0.86
C SER A 97 12.24 4.16 0.82
N ARG A 98 13.29 3.66 0.18
CA ARG A 98 14.56 4.40 0.05
C ARG A 98 14.39 5.72 -0.69
N LEU A 99 13.66 5.70 -1.80
CA LEU A 99 13.36 6.89 -2.60
C LEU A 99 12.55 7.90 -1.79
N LEU A 100 11.50 7.47 -1.10
CA LEU A 100 10.70 8.37 -0.25
C LEU A 100 11.52 8.98 0.89
N ILE A 101 12.32 8.18 1.59
CA ILE A 101 13.20 8.67 2.67
C ILE A 101 14.18 9.70 2.13
N ALA A 102 14.86 9.41 1.01
CA ALA A 102 15.81 10.33 0.39
C ALA A 102 15.12 11.63 -0.07
N SER A 103 13.94 11.50 -0.68
CA SER A 103 13.18 12.61 -1.25
C SER A 103 12.58 13.53 -0.19
N LEU A 104 12.10 12.96 0.93
CA LEU A 104 11.45 13.71 2.01
C LEU A 104 12.44 14.21 3.08
N GLY A 105 13.59 13.56 3.22
CA GLY A 105 14.60 13.86 4.23
C GLY A 105 15.22 15.26 4.11
N GLY A 106 15.26 15.83 2.90
CA GLY A 106 15.70 17.22 2.68
C GLY A 106 17.18 17.51 2.93
N ALA A 107 17.99 16.47 3.16
CA ALA A 107 19.44 16.57 3.34
C ALA A 107 20.24 16.39 2.02
N GLY A 108 19.54 16.23 0.88
CA GLY A 108 20.19 16.09 -0.42
C GLY A 108 20.83 17.41 -0.86
N SER A 109 22.12 17.38 -1.22
CA SER A 109 22.81 18.51 -1.83
C SER A 109 22.55 18.64 -3.34
N ASP A 110 21.71 17.75 -3.89
CA ASP A 110 21.37 17.66 -5.30
C ASP A 110 20.49 18.82 -5.79
N ARG A 111 20.44 18.98 -7.13
CA ARG A 111 19.74 20.09 -7.78
C ARG A 111 18.23 20.08 -7.51
N LEU A 112 17.61 18.91 -7.35
CA LEU A 112 16.17 18.78 -7.15
C LEU A 112 15.79 19.13 -5.70
N SER A 113 16.60 18.69 -4.74
CA SER A 113 16.46 19.09 -3.33
C SER A 113 16.60 20.60 -3.15
N ARG A 114 17.55 21.25 -3.83
CA ARG A 114 17.68 22.72 -3.86
C ARG A 114 16.48 23.39 -4.50
N LEU A 115 16.01 22.88 -5.65
CA LEU A 115 14.83 23.41 -6.33
C LEU A 115 13.59 23.39 -5.43
N ARG A 116 13.42 22.30 -4.68
CA ARG A 116 12.33 22.15 -3.71
C ARG A 116 12.44 23.15 -2.55
N ALA A 117 13.65 23.42 -2.08
CA ALA A 117 13.89 24.38 -1.00
C ALA A 117 13.70 25.84 -1.46
N ASP A 118 14.28 26.20 -2.61
CA ASP A 118 14.30 27.58 -3.11
C ASP A 118 12.98 27.98 -3.79
N ARG A 119 12.31 27.03 -4.48
CA ARG A 119 11.10 27.26 -5.27
C ARG A 119 10.07 26.13 -5.09
N PRO A 120 9.50 25.96 -3.88
CA PRO A 120 8.62 24.83 -3.55
C PRO A 120 7.38 24.73 -4.45
N VAL A 121 6.78 25.86 -4.82
CA VAL A 121 5.59 25.88 -5.70
C VAL A 121 5.92 25.39 -7.11
N MET A 122 7.05 25.83 -7.67
CA MET A 122 7.49 25.40 -9.01
C MET A 122 7.86 23.91 -8.99
N PHE A 123 8.54 23.45 -7.94
CA PHE A 123 8.84 22.05 -7.75
C PHE A 123 7.57 21.19 -7.70
N ALA A 124 6.58 21.59 -6.87
CA ALA A 124 5.29 20.91 -6.79
C ALA A 124 4.54 20.91 -8.13
N ALA A 125 4.60 22.02 -8.89
CA ALA A 125 4.01 22.10 -10.23
C ALA A 125 4.67 21.12 -11.22
N LEU A 126 5.99 20.94 -11.17
CA LEU A 126 6.71 19.97 -12.01
C LEU A 126 6.35 18.52 -11.62
N CYS A 127 6.27 18.21 -10.33
CA CYS A 127 5.78 16.91 -9.88
C CYS A 127 4.34 16.66 -10.33
N GLY A 128 3.46 17.65 -10.17
CA GLY A 128 2.07 17.60 -10.62
C GLY A 128 1.94 17.41 -12.12
N LEU A 129 2.78 18.09 -12.91
CA LEU A 129 2.85 17.89 -14.36
C LEU A 129 3.29 16.46 -14.71
N GLY A 130 4.29 15.92 -14.01
CA GLY A 130 4.71 14.53 -14.19
C GLY A 130 3.57 13.54 -13.90
N VAL A 131 2.86 13.73 -12.79
CA VAL A 131 1.68 12.93 -12.43
C VAL A 131 0.58 13.06 -13.49
N ALA A 132 0.33 14.28 -14.00
CA ALA A 132 -0.67 14.53 -15.04
C ALA A 132 -0.31 13.83 -16.36
N VAL A 133 0.95 13.91 -16.81
CA VAL A 133 1.42 13.23 -18.02
C VAL A 133 1.26 11.71 -17.90
N ILE A 134 1.66 11.14 -16.76
CA ILE A 134 1.49 9.71 -16.48
C ILE A 134 -0.01 9.33 -16.47
N GLY A 135 -0.85 10.17 -15.86
CA GLY A 135 -2.29 9.97 -15.85
C GLY A 135 -2.90 9.97 -17.24
N VAL A 136 -2.55 10.93 -18.09
CA VAL A 136 -3.03 10.98 -19.48
C VAL A 136 -2.55 9.75 -20.27
N ALA A 137 -1.27 9.37 -20.11
CA ALA A 137 -0.70 8.19 -20.77
C ALA A 137 -1.35 6.86 -20.35
N THR A 138 -1.95 6.82 -19.15
CA THR A 138 -2.64 5.64 -18.59
C THR A 138 -4.16 5.77 -18.61
N ALA A 139 -4.71 6.73 -19.37
CA ALA A 139 -6.15 7.01 -19.42
C ALA A 139 -6.79 7.22 -18.02
N GLY A 140 -6.02 7.78 -17.08
CA GLY A 140 -6.44 8.09 -15.72
C GLY A 140 -6.24 6.96 -14.70
N ALA A 141 -5.81 5.76 -15.12
CA ALA A 141 -5.70 4.60 -14.24
C ALA A 141 -4.78 4.83 -13.03
N THR A 142 -3.73 5.65 -13.17
CA THR A 142 -2.78 5.92 -12.08
C THR A 142 -3.23 6.99 -11.08
N PHE A 143 -4.33 7.70 -11.35
CA PHE A 143 -4.84 8.72 -10.43
C PHE A 143 -5.42 8.12 -9.14
N GLY A 144 -5.48 8.95 -8.09
CA GLY A 144 -6.04 8.58 -6.78
C GLY A 144 -5.28 7.45 -6.09
N SER A 145 -5.99 6.65 -5.30
CA SER A 145 -5.42 5.53 -4.53
C SER A 145 -5.03 4.33 -5.39
N GLY A 146 -5.58 4.21 -6.61
CA GLY A 146 -5.49 2.99 -7.42
C GLY A 146 -6.54 1.93 -7.04
N TYR A 147 -7.60 2.34 -6.33
CA TYR A 147 -8.70 1.46 -5.91
C TYR A 147 -9.35 0.72 -7.08
N ALA A 148 -9.88 1.45 -8.06
CA ALA A 148 -10.66 0.87 -9.14
C ALA A 148 -9.85 -0.13 -10.00
N PRO A 149 -8.60 0.17 -10.43
CA PRO A 149 -7.76 -0.81 -11.12
C PRO A 149 -7.47 -2.05 -10.27
N THR A 150 -7.17 -1.86 -8.97
CA THR A 150 -6.86 -2.98 -8.06
C THR A 150 -8.06 -3.91 -7.89
N ARG A 151 -9.24 -3.33 -7.67
CA ARG A 151 -10.48 -4.08 -7.58
C ARG A 151 -10.79 -4.85 -8.86
N ALA A 152 -10.65 -4.20 -10.02
CA ALA A 152 -10.90 -4.85 -11.30
C ALA A 152 -9.96 -6.04 -11.57
N MET A 153 -8.69 -5.96 -11.11
CA MET A 153 -7.74 -7.07 -11.18
C MET A 153 -8.10 -8.21 -10.22
N ILE A 154 -8.51 -7.89 -8.99
CA ILE A 154 -8.92 -8.89 -7.98
C ILE A 154 -10.20 -9.62 -8.39
N GLU A 155 -11.19 -8.90 -8.91
CA GLU A 155 -12.45 -9.47 -9.41
C GLU A 155 -12.28 -10.21 -10.75
N GLY A 156 -11.09 -10.13 -11.38
CA GLY A 156 -10.80 -10.76 -12.68
C GLY A 156 -11.52 -10.11 -13.86
N VAL A 157 -12.06 -8.91 -13.69
CA VAL A 157 -12.82 -8.17 -14.71
C VAL A 157 -11.88 -7.47 -15.69
N ALA A 158 -10.70 -7.05 -15.24
CA ALA A 158 -9.69 -6.43 -16.11
C ALA A 158 -8.26 -6.70 -15.61
N SER A 159 -7.34 -6.98 -16.53
CA SER A 159 -5.90 -6.93 -16.27
C SER A 159 -5.36 -5.56 -16.63
N MET A 160 -4.38 -5.08 -15.86
CA MET A 160 -3.67 -3.85 -16.19
C MET A 160 -2.47 -4.14 -17.10
N PRO A 161 -2.08 -3.21 -17.98
CA PRO A 161 -0.85 -3.34 -18.77
C PRO A 161 0.38 -3.44 -17.85
N MET A 162 1.41 -4.17 -18.29
CA MET A 162 2.63 -4.42 -17.50
C MET A 162 3.40 -3.15 -17.07
N LEU A 163 3.16 -2.01 -17.72
CA LEU A 163 3.76 -0.73 -17.33
C LEU A 163 2.98 0.01 -16.23
N TYR A 164 1.77 -0.43 -15.91
CA TYR A 164 0.91 0.20 -14.90
C TYR A 164 1.59 0.23 -13.53
N MET A 165 2.24 -0.86 -13.11
CA MET A 165 2.99 -0.92 -11.85
C MET A 165 4.02 0.22 -11.77
N LEU A 166 4.82 0.41 -12.83
CA LEU A 166 5.87 1.42 -12.87
C LEU A 166 5.29 2.83 -12.85
N PHE A 167 4.25 3.07 -13.66
CA PHE A 167 3.60 4.37 -13.70
C PHE A 167 2.90 4.72 -12.38
N LYS A 168 2.24 3.76 -11.74
CA LYS A 168 1.62 3.98 -10.42
C LYS A 168 2.67 4.26 -9.35
N PHE A 169 3.78 3.52 -9.38
CA PHE A 169 4.93 3.74 -8.49
C PHE A 169 5.45 5.17 -8.62
N ILE A 170 5.77 5.61 -9.85
CA ILE A 170 6.34 6.94 -10.10
C ILE A 170 5.34 8.03 -9.75
N ALA A 171 4.07 7.89 -10.14
CA ALA A 171 3.03 8.88 -9.83
C ALA A 171 2.84 9.04 -8.31
N THR A 172 2.88 7.94 -7.56
CA THR A 172 2.77 7.95 -6.09
C THR A 172 3.99 8.61 -5.45
N TRP A 173 5.20 8.26 -5.91
CA TRP A 173 6.44 8.85 -5.43
C TRP A 173 6.49 10.36 -5.69
N LEU A 174 6.16 10.82 -6.91
CA LEU A 174 6.11 12.24 -7.25
C LEU A 174 5.07 13.00 -6.42
N SER A 175 3.88 12.42 -6.21
CA SER A 175 2.83 13.04 -5.39
C SER A 175 3.28 13.21 -3.93
N ALA A 176 3.90 12.18 -3.35
CA ALA A 176 4.45 12.25 -2.01
C ALA A 176 5.60 13.26 -1.92
N TRP A 177 6.48 13.28 -2.93
CA TRP A 177 7.64 14.16 -2.95
C TRP A 177 7.26 15.64 -3.09
N ALA A 178 6.18 15.95 -3.81
CA ALA A 178 5.59 17.28 -3.89
C ALA A 178 5.07 17.81 -2.53
N GLY A 179 4.99 16.96 -1.51
CA GLY A 179 4.50 17.33 -0.18
C GLY A 179 2.98 17.33 -0.07
N VAL A 180 2.26 16.68 -1.00
CA VAL A 180 0.81 16.52 -0.92
C VAL A 180 0.49 15.67 0.32
N PRO A 181 -0.39 16.13 1.23
CA PRO A 181 -0.79 15.37 2.42
C PRO A 181 -1.69 14.21 1.98
N ALA A 182 -1.06 13.10 1.57
CA ALA A 182 -1.73 11.89 1.15
C ALA A 182 -1.07 10.66 1.80
N GLY A 183 -1.90 9.69 2.20
CA GLY A 183 -1.42 8.41 2.68
C GLY A 183 -0.80 7.59 1.54
N ILE A 184 0.34 6.98 1.82
CA ILE A 184 1.03 6.06 0.88
C ILE A 184 0.50 4.62 0.95
N PHE A 185 -0.41 4.35 1.88
CA PHE A 185 -0.85 3.01 2.24
C PHE A 185 -1.65 2.31 1.12
N ALA A 186 -2.75 2.95 0.66
CA ALA A 186 -3.55 2.41 -0.45
C ALA A 186 -2.78 2.35 -1.78
N PRO A 187 -2.00 3.38 -2.16
CA PRO A 187 -1.12 3.29 -3.33
C PRO A 187 -0.12 2.13 -3.26
N SER A 188 0.46 1.83 -2.10
CA SER A 188 1.37 0.68 -1.93
C SER A 188 0.67 -0.65 -2.22
N LEU A 189 -0.58 -0.81 -1.77
CA LEU A 189 -1.39 -1.99 -2.10
C LEU A 189 -1.64 -2.07 -3.61
N ALA A 190 -1.99 -0.96 -4.25
CA ALA A 190 -2.24 -0.91 -5.70
C ALA A 190 -0.99 -1.22 -6.53
N ILE A 191 0.19 -0.72 -6.13
CA ILE A 191 1.47 -1.04 -6.77
C ILE A 191 1.80 -2.52 -6.60
N GLY A 192 1.59 -3.06 -5.39
CA GLY A 192 1.76 -4.48 -5.10
C GLY A 192 0.83 -5.36 -5.94
N ALA A 193 -0.45 -5.01 -6.02
CA ALA A 193 -1.43 -5.70 -6.85
C ALA A 193 -1.02 -5.74 -8.32
N ALA A 194 -0.55 -4.60 -8.86
CA ALA A 194 -0.04 -4.50 -10.21
C ALA A 194 1.18 -5.41 -10.43
N LEU A 195 2.12 -5.44 -9.48
CA LEU A 195 3.28 -6.34 -9.56
C LEU A 195 2.85 -7.81 -9.57
N GLY A 196 1.92 -8.19 -8.69
CA GLY A 196 1.38 -9.55 -8.66
C GLY A 196 0.66 -9.94 -9.96
N ASN A 197 -0.09 -9.00 -10.56
CA ASN A 197 -0.69 -9.16 -11.89
C ASN A 197 0.39 -9.37 -12.96
N ASP A 198 1.45 -8.56 -12.96
CA ASP A 198 2.52 -8.64 -13.96
C ASP A 198 3.24 -9.99 -13.89
N VAL A 199 3.52 -10.49 -12.68
CA VAL A 199 4.10 -11.83 -12.49
C VAL A 199 3.14 -12.92 -12.94
N ALA A 200 1.84 -12.79 -12.64
CA ALA A 200 0.84 -13.77 -13.07
C ALA A 200 0.74 -13.86 -14.60
N MET A 201 0.79 -12.71 -15.29
CA MET A 201 0.80 -12.62 -16.75
C MET A 201 2.07 -13.23 -17.36
N LEU A 202 3.24 -13.02 -16.74
CA LEU A 202 4.51 -13.56 -17.23
C LEU A 202 4.59 -15.09 -17.10
N VAL A 203 4.05 -15.64 -16.01
CA VAL A 203 4.10 -17.08 -15.73
C VAL A 203 2.87 -17.83 -16.28
N LEU A 204 1.93 -17.11 -16.92
CA LEU A 204 0.68 -17.65 -17.49
C LEU A 204 -0.09 -18.52 -16.49
N HIS A 205 -0.11 -18.10 -15.22
CA HIS A 205 -0.53 -18.97 -14.13
C HIS A 205 -2.02 -18.82 -13.81
N THR A 206 -2.76 -19.93 -13.68
CA THR A 206 -4.24 -19.89 -13.55
C THR A 206 -4.74 -19.22 -12.27
N GLN A 207 -3.95 -19.20 -11.19
CA GLN A 207 -4.30 -18.57 -9.91
C GLN A 207 -3.94 -17.07 -9.86
N HIS A 208 -4.38 -16.28 -10.86
CA HIS A 208 -4.10 -14.84 -10.97
C HIS A 208 -4.45 -14.04 -9.68
N PRO A 209 -5.64 -14.21 -9.05
CA PRO A 209 -6.00 -13.43 -7.87
C PRO A 209 -5.09 -13.68 -6.66
N ALA A 210 -4.57 -14.90 -6.51
CA ALA A 210 -3.67 -15.25 -5.40
C ALA A 210 -2.32 -14.52 -5.50
N LEU A 211 -1.76 -14.43 -6.72
CA LEU A 211 -0.52 -13.70 -6.97
C LEU A 211 -0.70 -12.18 -6.81
N ILE A 212 -1.87 -11.64 -7.17
CA ILE A 212 -2.21 -10.25 -6.92
C ILE A 212 -2.25 -9.98 -5.41
N ALA A 213 -2.87 -10.86 -4.61
CA ALA A 213 -2.89 -10.74 -3.15
C ALA A 213 -1.49 -10.85 -2.53
N PHE A 214 -0.64 -11.76 -3.03
CA PHE A 214 0.77 -11.84 -2.65
C PHE A 214 1.52 -10.54 -2.97
N GLY A 215 1.22 -9.93 -4.11
CA GLY A 215 1.79 -8.65 -4.50
C GLY A 215 1.38 -7.52 -3.56
N MET A 216 0.08 -7.43 -3.26
CA MET A 216 -0.46 -6.46 -2.30
C MET A 216 0.21 -6.57 -0.93
N VAL A 217 0.24 -7.77 -0.35
CA VAL A 217 0.81 -7.98 0.98
C VAL A 217 2.32 -7.80 0.97
N GLY A 218 3.00 -8.32 -0.06
CA GLY A 218 4.45 -8.26 -0.18
C GLY A 218 4.95 -6.82 -0.30
N PHE A 219 4.35 -6.01 -1.16
CA PHE A 219 4.81 -4.63 -1.37
C PHE A 219 4.53 -3.76 -0.15
N LEU A 220 3.35 -3.93 0.48
CA LEU A 220 3.01 -3.22 1.70
C LEU A 220 3.97 -3.59 2.84
N ALA A 221 4.19 -4.89 3.07
CA ALA A 221 5.10 -5.39 4.09
C ALA A 221 6.56 -4.94 3.83
N ALA A 222 7.01 -4.94 2.57
CA ALA A 222 8.32 -4.43 2.18
C ALA A 222 8.49 -2.94 2.52
N THR A 223 7.45 -2.15 2.29
CA THR A 223 7.46 -0.69 2.51
C THR A 223 7.44 -0.34 3.99
N THR A 224 6.52 -0.93 4.76
CA THR A 224 6.33 -0.64 6.19
C THR A 224 7.26 -1.42 7.10
N GLN A 225 7.73 -2.59 6.65
CA GLN A 225 8.41 -3.60 7.47
C GLN A 225 7.58 -4.06 8.68
N ALA A 226 6.25 -4.07 8.53
CA ALA A 226 5.25 -4.58 9.47
C ALA A 226 4.47 -5.76 8.82
N PRO A 227 5.09 -6.95 8.71
CA PRO A 227 4.54 -8.08 7.96
C PRO A 227 3.26 -8.65 8.56
N LEU A 228 3.09 -8.66 9.90
CA LEU A 228 1.86 -9.18 10.51
C LEU A 228 0.67 -8.29 10.14
N THR A 229 0.85 -6.99 10.27
CA THR A 229 -0.13 -5.97 9.95
C THR A 229 -0.50 -6.00 8.47
N ALA A 230 0.50 -6.04 7.59
CA ALA A 230 0.26 -6.12 6.14
C ALA A 230 -0.55 -7.38 5.78
N CYS A 231 -0.21 -8.53 6.37
CA CYS A 231 -0.93 -9.78 6.15
C CYS A 231 -2.40 -9.67 6.54
N ILE A 232 -2.70 -9.18 7.74
CA ILE A 232 -4.08 -9.09 8.22
C ILE A 232 -4.87 -8.06 7.43
N ILE A 233 -4.27 -6.94 7.06
CA ILE A 233 -4.87 -5.92 6.20
C ILE A 233 -5.32 -6.53 4.88
N VAL A 234 -4.41 -7.17 4.16
CA VAL A 234 -4.74 -7.73 2.84
C VAL A 234 -5.75 -8.85 2.98
N MET A 235 -5.59 -9.71 3.99
CA MET A 235 -6.54 -10.79 4.26
C MET A 235 -7.96 -10.26 4.49
N GLU A 236 -8.17 -9.24 5.32
CA GLU A 236 -9.49 -8.66 5.55
C GLU A 236 -10.02 -7.93 4.30
N MET A 237 -9.16 -7.23 3.55
CA MET A 237 -9.58 -6.47 2.37
C MET A 237 -10.08 -7.33 1.21
N VAL A 238 -9.66 -8.60 1.13
CA VAL A 238 -9.92 -9.51 0.00
C VAL A 238 -10.66 -10.79 0.38
N ASP A 239 -11.14 -10.90 1.63
CA ASP A 239 -11.73 -12.12 2.21
C ASP A 239 -10.80 -13.35 2.13
N GLY A 240 -9.50 -13.13 2.29
CA GLY A 240 -8.44 -14.11 2.02
C GLY A 240 -8.18 -15.10 3.15
N HIS A 241 -9.18 -15.43 4.00
CA HIS A 241 -8.99 -16.22 5.22
C HIS A 241 -8.31 -17.59 4.97
N SER A 242 -8.58 -18.23 3.83
CA SER A 242 -7.97 -19.50 3.44
C SER A 242 -6.47 -19.39 3.10
N MET A 243 -5.97 -18.18 2.85
CA MET A 243 -4.62 -17.90 2.37
C MET A 243 -3.72 -17.25 3.43
N VAL A 244 -4.17 -17.10 4.68
CA VAL A 244 -3.47 -16.36 5.75
C VAL A 244 -2.00 -16.80 5.87
N LEU A 245 -1.72 -18.09 5.89
CA LEU A 245 -0.35 -18.61 6.04
C LEU A 245 0.55 -18.23 4.84
N SER A 246 0.01 -18.31 3.63
CA SER A 246 0.74 -17.96 2.41
C SER A 246 0.96 -16.45 2.28
N LEU A 247 -0.05 -15.64 2.64
CA LEU A 247 0.07 -14.19 2.73
C LEU A 247 1.16 -13.80 3.74
N MET A 248 1.18 -14.45 4.90
CA MET A 248 2.19 -14.22 5.93
C MET A 248 3.60 -14.59 5.46
N ALA A 249 3.76 -15.75 4.82
CA ALA A 249 5.05 -16.17 4.28
C ALA A 249 5.58 -15.17 3.23
N CYS A 250 4.71 -14.72 2.32
CA CYS A 250 5.04 -13.70 1.34
C CYS A 250 5.42 -12.36 2.00
N ALA A 251 4.65 -11.91 2.99
CA ALA A 251 4.90 -10.68 3.74
C ALA A 251 6.28 -10.69 4.43
N LEU A 252 6.62 -11.80 5.10
CA LEU A 252 7.89 -11.99 5.79
C LEU A 252 9.05 -12.00 4.80
N ALA A 253 8.96 -12.78 3.72
CA ALA A 253 9.99 -12.86 2.70
C ALA A 253 10.26 -11.50 2.04
N ALA A 254 9.21 -10.78 1.63
CA ALA A 254 9.33 -9.45 1.04
C ALA A 254 9.93 -8.44 2.03
N SER A 255 9.51 -8.48 3.31
CA SER A 255 10.06 -7.63 4.37
C SER A 255 11.55 -7.91 4.61
N MET A 256 11.98 -9.16 4.60
CA MET A 256 13.40 -9.53 4.76
C MET A 256 14.26 -8.97 3.63
N VAL A 257 13.79 -9.10 2.38
CA VAL A 257 14.48 -8.54 1.21
C VAL A 257 14.55 -7.01 1.30
N ALA A 258 13.45 -6.35 1.66
CA ALA A 258 13.38 -4.90 1.74
C ALA A 258 14.37 -4.31 2.77
N ARG A 259 14.64 -5.02 3.87
CA ARG A 259 15.59 -4.61 4.92
C ARG A 259 17.02 -4.46 4.40
N ILE A 260 17.39 -5.18 3.34
CA ILE A 260 18.70 -5.05 2.69
C ILE A 260 18.79 -3.73 1.92
N VAL A 261 17.67 -3.23 1.41
CA VAL A 261 17.61 -2.05 0.53
C VAL A 261 17.40 -0.75 1.31
N SER A 262 16.51 -0.77 2.30
CA SER A 262 16.06 0.42 3.05
C SER A 262 15.66 0.08 4.49
N PRO A 263 15.84 1.02 5.45
CA PRO A 263 15.13 0.96 6.72
C PRO A 263 13.60 1.11 6.52
N ALA A 264 12.84 0.71 7.53
CA ALA A 264 11.39 0.89 7.61
C ALA A 264 11.00 2.37 7.40
N LEU A 265 10.02 2.60 6.51
CA LEU A 265 9.68 3.92 6.03
C LEU A 265 9.16 4.86 7.13
N TYR A 266 8.12 4.46 7.86
CA TYR A 266 7.49 5.33 8.85
C TYR A 266 8.43 5.68 10.02
N PRO A 267 9.17 4.72 10.62
CA PRO A 267 10.14 5.06 11.66
C PRO A 267 11.26 5.99 11.17
N ALA A 268 11.73 5.81 9.93
CA ALA A 268 12.76 6.68 9.36
C ALA A 268 12.24 8.12 9.20
N LEU A 269 11.03 8.29 8.65
CA LEU A 269 10.41 9.61 8.50
C LEU A 269 10.11 10.26 9.87
N ALA A 270 9.63 9.48 10.85
CA ALA A 270 9.36 9.98 12.20
C ALA A 270 10.64 10.52 12.86
N ARG A 271 11.76 9.78 12.77
CA ARG A 271 13.06 10.24 13.29
C ARG A 271 13.52 11.54 12.63
N MET A 272 13.30 11.69 11.32
CA MET A 272 13.63 12.93 10.60
C MET A 272 12.81 14.12 11.11
N GLN A 273 11.52 13.93 11.39
CA GLN A 273 10.68 15.01 11.93
C GLN A 273 11.07 15.37 13.36
N LEU A 274 11.37 14.38 14.21
CA LEU A 274 11.87 14.62 15.56
C LEU A 274 13.19 15.40 15.56
N ALA A 275 14.11 15.06 14.65
CA ALA A 275 15.37 15.78 14.50
C ALA A 275 15.18 17.24 14.07
N ARG A 276 14.18 17.53 13.23
CA ARG A 276 13.82 18.91 12.83
C ARG A 276 13.13 19.71 13.94
N ALA A 277 12.42 19.05 14.85
CA ALA A 277 11.76 19.72 15.97
C ALA A 277 12.72 20.01 17.14
N ALA A 278 13.84 19.28 17.22
CA ALA A 278 14.84 19.40 18.28
C ALA A 278 15.96 20.42 17.98
N GLY A 279 16.04 20.94 16.75
CA GLY A 279 17.01 21.96 16.33
C GLY A 279 16.32 23.26 15.94
#